data_AF-A0A8S2PVX2-F1
#
_entry.id   AF-A0A8S2PVX2-F1
#
_cell.length_a   1.000
_cell.length_b   1.000
_cell.length_c   1.000
_cell.angle_alpha   90.00
_cell.angle_beta   90.00
_cell.angle_gamma   90.00
#
_symmetry.space_group_name_H-M   'P 1'
#
loop_
_entity.id
_entity.type
_entity.pdbx_description
1 polymer ?
#
loop_
_entity_poly.entity_id
_entity_poly.type
_entity_poly.pdbx_seq_one_letter_code
_entity_poly.pdbx_strand_id
1 'polypeptide(L)'
;MGLQLGKLIGIDFAIQFLGWALSVKFRTERHFDLTGSLTFILLTYLSRNKRRSTLRQNIQSSCVFFWALRLGAFLFYRILKVGKDSRFDRMRNNPTRLLITWMIQGIWVLITLLPTLYLNQKQVDKPLTKTDYVGWILWLFGFIFETIADKQKMSFKNNLNNKVYSN
;
A
#
# COMPACT_ATOMS: atom_id res chain seq x y z
N MET A 1 -9.76 -15.26 17.33
CA MET A 1 -8.72 -14.80 16.39
C MET A 1 -9.24 -14.73 14.95
N GLY A 2 -9.71 -15.84 14.37
CA GLY A 2 -10.21 -15.87 12.98
C GLY A 2 -11.35 -14.88 12.64
N LEU A 3 -12.29 -14.64 13.56
CA LEU A 3 -13.42 -13.72 13.31
C LEU A 3 -13.00 -12.26 13.06
N GLN A 4 -11.93 -11.80 13.72
CA GLN A 4 -11.44 -10.42 13.54
C GLN A 4 -10.67 -10.28 12.23
N LEU A 5 -9.86 -11.28 11.84
CA LEU A 5 -9.23 -11.32 10.52
C LEU A 5 -10.29 -11.32 9.41
N GLY A 6 -11.31 -12.17 9.51
CA GLY A 6 -12.40 -12.23 8.51
C GLY A 6 -13.09 -10.88 8.31
N LYS A 7 -13.32 -10.13 9.39
CA LYS A 7 -13.87 -8.77 9.31
C LYS A 7 -12.95 -7.81 8.54
N LEU A 8 -11.65 -7.82 8.82
CA LEU A 8 -10.67 -6.95 8.15
C LEU A 8 -10.54 -7.29 6.66
N ILE A 9 -10.54 -8.57 6.32
CA ILE A 9 -10.55 -9.06 4.94
C ILE A 9 -11.82 -8.57 4.22
N GLY A 10 -12.99 -8.71 4.86
CA GLY A 10 -14.25 -8.19 4.32
C GLY A 10 -14.22 -6.68 4.07
N ILE A 11 -13.62 -5.92 4.99
CA ILE A 11 -13.43 -4.46 4.84
C ILE A 11 -12.53 -4.14 3.65
N ASP A 12 -11.41 -4.85 3.47
CA ASP A 12 -10.50 -4.64 2.34
C ASP A 12 -11.23 -4.83 1.01
N PHE A 13 -11.86 -5.99 0.80
CA PHE A 13 -12.60 -6.27 -0.43
C PHE A 13 -13.78 -5.31 -0.65
N ALA A 14 -14.46 -4.88 0.41
CA ALA A 14 -15.50 -3.85 0.30
C ALA A 14 -14.94 -2.52 -0.20
N ILE A 15 -13.77 -2.09 0.29
CA ILE A 15 -13.11 -0.87 -0.19
C ILE A 15 -12.66 -1.02 -1.65
N GLN A 16 -12.10 -2.17 -2.04
CA GLN A 16 -11.73 -2.42 -3.44
C GLN A 16 -12.95 -2.41 -4.36
N PHE A 17 -14.06 -2.99 -3.93
CA PHE A 17 -15.30 -2.98 -4.69
C PHE A 17 -15.89 -1.57 -4.83
N LEU A 18 -15.89 -0.78 -3.76
CA LEU A 18 -16.30 0.62 -3.80
C LEU A 18 -15.38 1.44 -4.71
N GLY A 19 -14.07 1.22 -4.62
CA GLY A 19 -13.08 1.86 -5.49
C GLY A 19 -13.29 1.52 -6.96
N TRP A 20 -13.60 0.26 -7.27
CA TRP A 20 -14.03 -0.15 -8.61
C TRP A 20 -15.30 0.59 -9.07
N ALA A 21 -16.35 0.62 -8.25
CA ALA A 21 -17.61 1.28 -8.59
C ALA A 21 -17.42 2.79 -8.85
N LEU A 22 -16.63 3.46 -8.01
CA LEU A 22 -16.26 4.87 -8.20
C LEU A 22 -15.42 5.05 -9.47
N SER A 23 -14.51 4.13 -9.77
CA SER A 23 -13.68 4.20 -10.97
C SER A 23 -14.49 4.03 -12.26
N VAL A 24 -15.50 3.16 -12.26
CA VAL A 24 -16.45 3.02 -13.38
C VAL A 24 -17.25 4.31 -13.57
N LYS A 25 -17.74 4.91 -12.48
CA LYS A 25 -18.56 6.14 -12.51
C LYS A 25 -17.77 7.37 -12.96
N PHE A 26 -16.62 7.62 -12.34
CA PHE A 26 -15.82 8.82 -12.61
C PHE A 26 -14.86 8.66 -13.77
N ARG A 27 -14.63 7.42 -14.26
CA ARG A 27 -13.66 7.11 -15.33
C ARG A 27 -12.28 7.74 -15.07
N THR A 28 -11.86 7.78 -13.80
CA THR A 28 -10.57 8.35 -13.39
C THR A 28 -9.70 7.30 -12.70
N GLU A 29 -8.45 7.18 -13.13
CA GLU A 29 -7.44 6.31 -12.51
C GLU A 29 -6.77 6.94 -11.28
N ARG A 30 -6.96 8.25 -11.06
CA ARG A 30 -6.27 9.03 -10.01
C ARG A 30 -6.44 8.44 -8.61
N HIS A 31 -7.55 7.76 -8.37
CA HIS A 31 -7.91 7.27 -7.05
C HIS A 31 -7.34 5.89 -6.75
N PHE A 32 -6.90 5.11 -7.75
CA PHE A 32 -6.48 3.71 -7.59
C PHE A 32 -5.27 3.53 -6.65
N ASP A 33 -4.22 4.34 -6.85
CA ASP A 33 -3.00 4.25 -6.04
C ASP A 33 -3.23 4.81 -4.61
N LEU A 34 -4.10 5.82 -4.48
CA LEU A 34 -4.47 6.41 -3.19
C LEU A 34 -5.34 5.47 -2.36
N THR A 35 -6.32 4.81 -2.96
CA THR A 35 -7.19 3.85 -2.27
C THR A 35 -6.39 2.68 -1.71
N GLY A 36 -5.37 2.20 -2.43
CA GLY A 36 -4.44 1.17 -1.96
C GLY A 36 -3.65 1.59 -0.73
N SER A 37 -3.04 2.77 -0.80
CA SER A 37 -2.25 3.30 0.32
C SER A 37 -3.12 3.56 1.55
N LEU A 38 -4.36 4.05 1.33
CA LEU A 38 -5.33 4.27 2.39
C LEU A 38 -5.82 2.97 3.02
N THR A 39 -6.04 1.91 2.22
CA THR A 39 -6.44 0.58 2.73
C THR A 39 -5.36 0.00 3.64
N PHE A 40 -4.09 0.10 3.28
CA PHE A 40 -2.98 -0.30 4.16
C PHE A 40 -3.03 0.39 5.53
N ILE A 41 -3.14 1.72 5.52
CA ILE A 41 -3.17 2.52 6.75
C ILE A 41 -4.39 2.18 7.60
N LEU A 42 -5.57 2.11 6.97
CA LEU A 42 -6.83 1.85 7.65
C LEU A 42 -6.86 0.45 8.28
N LEU A 43 -6.51 -0.59 7.53
CA LEU A 43 -6.51 -1.96 8.03
C LEU A 43 -5.49 -2.17 9.15
N THR A 44 -4.31 -1.56 9.04
CA THR A 44 -3.30 -1.59 10.11
C THR A 44 -3.83 -0.95 11.39
N TYR A 45 -4.48 0.21 11.26
CA TYR A 45 -5.09 0.91 12.39
C TYR A 45 -6.25 0.13 13.02
N LEU A 46 -7.18 -0.38 12.22
CA LEU A 46 -8.34 -1.15 12.68
C LEU A 46 -7.96 -2.51 13.27
N SER A 47 -6.86 -3.10 12.81
CA SER A 47 -6.35 -4.36 13.37
C SER A 47 -5.79 -4.19 14.77
N ARG A 48 -5.44 -2.97 15.20
CA ARG A 48 -4.77 -2.72 16.47
C ARG A 48 -5.74 -2.76 17.64
N ASN A 49 -5.41 -3.54 18.66
CA ASN A 49 -6.16 -3.52 19.91
C ASN A 49 -5.73 -2.33 20.77
N LYS A 50 -6.56 -1.28 20.82
CA LYS A 50 -6.27 -0.02 21.53
C LYS A 50 -6.06 -0.19 23.04
N ARG A 51 -6.50 -1.30 23.64
CA ARG A 51 -6.42 -1.54 25.09
C ARG A 51 -5.15 -2.27 25.54
N ARG A 52 -4.46 -2.99 24.64
CA ARG A 52 -3.30 -3.84 24.98
C ARG A 52 -2.30 -3.90 23.83
N SER A 53 -1.79 -2.74 23.41
CA SER A 53 -0.78 -2.69 22.34
C SER A 53 0.62 -2.82 22.90
N THR A 54 1.37 -3.82 22.44
CA THR A 54 2.78 -4.03 22.81
C THR A 54 3.71 -3.13 22.00
N LEU A 55 4.92 -2.87 22.50
CA LEU A 55 5.91 -2.05 21.78
C LEU A 55 6.22 -2.61 20.37
N ARG A 56 6.26 -3.95 20.25
CA ARG A 56 6.47 -4.65 18.98
C ARG A 56 5.39 -4.34 17.95
N GLN A 57 4.13 -4.35 18.38
CA GLN A 57 2.97 -4.02 17.52
C GLN A 57 3.00 -2.56 17.08
N ASN A 58 3.41 -1.67 17.99
CA ASN A 58 3.49 -0.24 17.71
C ASN A 58 4.53 0.04 16.63
N ILE A 59 5.74 -0.49 16.79
CA ILE A 59 6.83 -0.30 15.82
C ILE A 59 6.45 -0.89 14.47
N GLN A 60 5.95 -2.14 14.43
CA GLN A 60 5.53 -2.77 13.17
C GLN A 60 4.42 -1.98 12.46
N SER A 61 3.43 -1.49 13.21
CA SER A 61 2.34 -0.69 12.64
C SER A 61 2.84 0.66 12.11
N SER A 62 3.80 1.29 12.80
CA SER A 62 4.45 2.51 12.32
C SER A 62 5.26 2.27 11.06
N CYS A 63 6.00 1.16 10.96
CA CYS A 63 6.72 0.78 9.74
C CYS A 63 5.77 0.69 8.53
N VAL A 64 4.65 -0.01 8.67
CA VAL A 64 3.64 -0.08 7.60
C VAL A 64 3.07 1.29 7.26
N PHE A 65 2.76 2.11 8.27
CA PHE A 65 2.24 3.46 8.07
C PHE A 65 3.20 4.34 7.26
N PHE A 66 4.48 4.40 7.65
CA PHE A 66 5.48 5.20 6.94
C PHE A 66 5.73 4.69 5.53
N TRP A 67 5.78 3.37 5.33
CA TRP A 67 5.93 2.77 4.02
C TRP A 67 4.74 3.09 3.10
N ALA A 68 3.51 2.89 3.58
CA ALA A 68 2.29 3.17 2.81
C ALA A 68 2.15 4.67 2.49
N LEU A 69 2.49 5.55 3.44
CA LEU A 69 2.46 7.01 3.22
C LEU A 69 3.47 7.41 2.14
N ARG A 70 4.72 6.91 2.23
CA ARG A 70 5.76 7.20 1.23
C ARG A 70 5.36 6.70 -0.15
N LEU A 71 4.90 5.44 -0.25
CA LEU A 71 4.48 4.83 -1.52
C LEU A 71 3.31 5.62 -2.12
N GLY A 72 2.27 5.91 -1.34
CA GLY A 72 1.12 6.68 -1.78
C GLY A 72 1.46 8.10 -2.21
N ALA A 73 2.32 8.80 -1.46
CA ALA A 73 2.78 10.13 -1.81
C ALA A 73 3.59 10.14 -3.11
N PHE A 74 4.48 9.17 -3.32
CA PHE A 74 5.27 9.05 -4.55
C PHE A 74 4.39 8.78 -5.78
N LEU A 75 3.45 7.84 -5.66
CA LEU A 75 2.52 7.50 -6.74
C LEU A 75 1.60 8.69 -7.07
N PHE A 76 1.07 9.36 -6.05
CA PHE A 76 0.23 10.54 -6.23
C PHE A 76 0.99 11.70 -6.89
N TYR A 77 2.21 11.99 -6.43
CA TYR A 77 3.08 12.99 -7.05
C TYR A 77 3.36 12.68 -8.53
N ARG A 78 3.60 11.41 -8.86
CA ARG A 78 3.80 10.97 -10.24
C ARG A 78 2.58 11.24 -11.12
N ILE A 79 1.38 10.95 -10.61
CA ILE A 79 0.13 11.18 -11.33
C ILE A 79 -0.10 12.68 -11.56
N LEU A 80 0.16 13.52 -10.56
CA LEU A 80 0.06 14.98 -10.73
C LEU A 80 1.03 15.51 -11.80
N LYS A 81 2.25 14.98 -11.86
CA LYS A 81 3.27 15.46 -12.79
C LYS A 81 3.09 14.98 -14.23
N VAL A 82 2.67 13.73 -14.43
CA VAL A 82 2.46 13.13 -15.76
C VAL A 82 1.04 13.40 -16.29
N GLY A 83 0.12 13.79 -15.41
CA GLY A 83 -1.25 14.22 -15.74
C GLY A 83 -2.23 13.07 -16.00
N LYS A 84 -1.77 12.01 -16.66
CA LYS A 84 -2.57 10.83 -17.06
C LYS A 84 -1.69 9.59 -17.22
N ASP A 85 -2.18 8.42 -16.82
CA ASP A 85 -1.47 7.15 -17.04
C ASP A 85 -2.06 6.44 -18.28
N SER A 86 -1.28 6.37 -19.36
CA SER A 86 -1.70 5.76 -20.64
C SER A 86 -2.09 4.28 -20.52
N ARG A 87 -1.74 3.59 -19.43
CA ARG A 87 -2.16 2.21 -19.14
C ARG A 87 -3.66 2.09 -18.92
N PHE A 88 -4.31 3.14 -18.40
CA PHE A 88 -5.74 3.12 -18.11
C PHE A 88 -6.60 3.51 -19.30
N ASP A 89 -6.04 4.10 -20.35
CA ASP A 89 -6.79 4.42 -21.57
C ASP A 89 -7.39 3.18 -22.24
N ARG A 90 -6.72 2.02 -22.16
CA ARG A 90 -7.26 0.74 -22.67
C ARG A 90 -8.20 0.04 -21.68
N MET A 91 -8.12 0.36 -20.39
CA MET A 91 -8.91 -0.30 -19.32
C MET A 91 -10.21 0.45 -19.01
N ARG A 92 -10.27 1.76 -19.25
CA ARG A 92 -11.44 2.62 -19.01
C ARG A 92 -12.73 2.13 -19.67
N ASN A 93 -12.62 1.45 -20.81
CA ASN A 93 -13.77 0.98 -21.58
C ASN A 93 -14.20 -0.46 -21.23
N ASN A 94 -13.46 -1.19 -20.39
CA ASN A 94 -13.79 -2.56 -20.02
C ASN A 94 -13.95 -2.72 -18.49
N PRO A 95 -15.20 -2.69 -17.98
CA PRO A 95 -15.47 -2.73 -16.55
C PRO A 95 -15.00 -4.03 -15.88
N THR A 96 -14.96 -5.14 -16.62
CA THR A 96 -14.50 -6.44 -16.12
C THR A 96 -13.00 -6.46 -15.90
N ARG A 97 -12.21 -5.92 -16.84
CA ARG A 97 -10.75 -5.79 -16.66
C ARG A 97 -10.42 -4.88 -15.49
N LEU A 98 -11.17 -3.79 -15.33
CA LEU A 98 -11.01 -2.90 -14.19
C LEU A 98 -11.28 -3.66 -12.87
N LEU A 99 -12.37 -4.42 -12.79
CA LEU A 99 -12.71 -5.23 -11.60
C LEU A 99 -11.56 -6.16 -11.21
N ILE A 100 -10.99 -6.89 -12.18
CA ILE A 100 -9.86 -7.80 -11.93
C ILE A 100 -8.67 -7.04 -11.34
N THR A 101 -8.34 -5.87 -11.88
CA THR A 101 -7.23 -5.04 -11.38
C THR A 101 -7.46 -4.59 -9.93
N TRP A 102 -8.68 -4.20 -9.57
CA TRP A 102 -9.05 -3.85 -8.19
C TRP A 102 -9.01 -5.06 -7.24
N MET A 103 -9.41 -6.25 -7.70
CA MET A 103 -9.34 -7.46 -6.89
C MET A 103 -7.90 -7.94 -6.68
N ILE A 104 -7.05 -7.84 -7.70
CA ILE A 104 -5.60 -8.11 -7.57
C ILE A 104 -4.98 -7.15 -6.57
N GLN A 105 -5.37 -5.87 -6.59
CA GLN A 105 -4.92 -4.90 -5.61
C GLN A 105 -5.33 -5.29 -4.18
N GLY A 106 -6.57 -5.72 -3.95
CA GLY A 106 -7.00 -6.23 -2.65
C GLY A 106 -6.19 -7.43 -2.18
N ILE A 107 -6.02 -8.43 -3.05
CA ILE A 107 -5.20 -9.61 -2.76
C ILE A 107 -3.77 -9.20 -2.39
N TRP A 108 -3.19 -8.25 -3.13
CA TRP A 108 -1.86 -7.72 -2.85
C TRP A 108 -1.77 -7.06 -1.47
N VAL A 109 -2.73 -6.18 -1.14
CA VAL A 109 -2.83 -5.53 0.18
C VAL A 109 -2.93 -6.59 1.29
N LEU A 110 -3.80 -7.58 1.10
CA LEU A 110 -4.00 -8.64 2.07
C LEU A 110 -2.73 -9.46 2.32
N ILE A 111 -2.08 -9.96 1.27
CA ILE A 111 -0.88 -10.80 1.39
C ILE A 111 0.25 -10.05 2.10
N THR A 112 0.48 -8.80 1.70
CA THR A 112 1.57 -7.99 2.26
C THR A 112 1.29 -7.54 3.69
N LEU A 113 0.02 -7.30 4.05
CA LEU A 113 -0.36 -6.86 5.39
C LEU A 113 -0.60 -8.01 6.38
N LEU A 114 -0.83 -9.23 5.90
CA LEU A 114 -1.14 -10.42 6.71
C LEU A 114 -0.21 -10.63 7.92
N PRO A 115 1.13 -10.49 7.83
CA PRO A 115 2.02 -10.63 8.97
C PRO A 115 1.73 -9.62 10.08
N THR A 116 1.47 -8.36 9.70
CA THR A 116 1.13 -7.28 10.61
C THR A 116 -0.25 -7.48 11.24
N LEU A 117 -1.24 -7.93 10.45
CA LEU A 117 -2.57 -8.26 10.96
C LEU A 117 -2.51 -9.38 12.00
N TYR A 118 -1.74 -10.43 11.72
CA TYR A 118 -1.55 -11.55 12.64
C TYR A 118 -0.85 -11.11 13.93
N LEU A 119 0.20 -10.28 13.82
CA LEU A 119 0.92 -9.74 14.96
C LEU A 119 0.03 -8.88 15.87
N ASN A 120 -0.79 -8.01 15.28
CA ASN A 120 -1.66 -7.09 16.02
C ASN A 120 -2.80 -7.79 16.78
N GLN A 121 -3.06 -9.07 16.50
CA GLN A 121 -4.05 -9.89 17.22
C GLN A 121 -3.46 -10.70 18.38
N LYS A 122 -2.13 -10.84 18.46
CA LYS A 122 -1.50 -11.50 19.60
C LYS A 122 -1.70 -10.63 20.84
N GLN A 123 -2.22 -11.23 21.90
CA GLN A 123 -2.42 -10.57 23.20
C GLN A 123 -1.30 -10.87 24.20
N VAL A 124 -0.28 -11.60 23.78
CA VAL A 124 0.85 -11.98 24.63
C VAL A 124 1.93 -10.92 24.50
N ASP A 125 2.23 -10.25 25.61
CA ASP A 125 3.37 -9.33 25.68
C ASP A 125 4.63 -10.14 26.00
N LYS A 126 5.37 -10.48 24.94
CA LYS A 126 6.68 -11.13 25.08
C LYS A 126 7.77 -10.06 25.03
N PRO A 127 8.83 -10.18 25.83
CA PRO A 127 9.98 -9.29 25.74
C PRO A 127 10.54 -9.27 24.31
N LEU A 128 11.11 -8.13 23.93
CA LEU A 128 11.76 -7.97 22.64
C LEU A 128 12.92 -8.96 22.52
N THR A 129 12.98 -9.63 21.38
CA THR A 129 13.99 -10.64 21.08
C THR A 129 14.95 -10.09 20.02
N LYS A 130 16.18 -10.61 19.96
CA LYS A 130 17.18 -10.22 18.94
C LYS A 130 16.63 -10.26 17.51
N THR A 131 15.73 -11.20 17.21
CA THR A 131 15.05 -11.33 15.91
C THR A 131 14.19 -10.12 15.54
N ASP A 132 13.58 -9.43 16.52
CA ASP A 132 12.77 -8.25 16.26
C ASP A 132 13.65 -7.10 15.76
N TYR A 133 14.80 -6.89 16.41
CA TYR A 133 15.77 -5.87 16.01
C TYR A 133 16.35 -6.14 14.61
N VAL A 134 16.70 -7.38 14.30
CA VAL A 134 17.15 -7.77 12.95
C VAL A 134 16.08 -7.46 11.90
N GLY A 135 14.81 -7.77 12.20
CA GLY A 135 13.69 -7.46 11.31
C GLY A 135 13.53 -5.95 11.06
N TRP A 136 13.64 -5.14 12.12
CA TRP A 136 13.53 -3.67 11.99
C TRP A 136 14.70 -3.05 11.24
N ILE A 137 15.93 -3.55 11.44
CA ILE A 137 17.11 -3.11 10.69
C ILE A 137 16.95 -3.44 9.20
N LEU A 138 16.53 -4.66 8.90
CA LEU A 138 16.27 -5.09 7.53
C LEU A 138 15.20 -4.22 6.86
N TRP A 139 14.10 -3.94 7.58
CA TRP A 139 13.04 -3.06 7.10
C TRP A 139 13.55 -1.64 6.83
N LEU A 140 14.35 -1.08 7.75
CA LEU A 140 14.91 0.26 7.60
C LEU A 140 15.84 0.34 6.38
N PHE A 141 16.70 -0.65 6.19
CA PHE A 141 17.56 -0.75 5.02
C PHE A 141 16.75 -0.79 3.72
N GLY A 142 15.73 -1.65 3.67
CA GLY A 142 14.84 -1.75 2.51
C GLY A 142 14.11 -0.43 2.21
N PHE A 143 13.60 0.23 3.25
CA PHE A 143 12.92 1.52 3.11
C PHE A 143 13.83 2.62 2.57
N ILE A 144 15.07 2.70 3.06
CA ILE A 144 16.07 3.66 2.57
C ILE A 144 16.45 3.34 1.13
N PHE A 145 16.74 2.08 0.83
CA PHE A 145 17.10 1.62 -0.51
C PHE A 145 16.00 1.96 -1.53
N GLU A 146 14.75 1.64 -1.21
CA GLU A 146 13.60 1.97 -2.06
C GLU A 146 13.47 3.49 -2.27
N THR A 147 13.64 4.28 -1.21
CA THR A 147 13.58 5.75 -1.28
C THR A 147 14.66 6.33 -2.19
N ILE A 148 15.88 5.78 -2.15
CA ILE A 148 16.98 6.21 -3.02
C ILE A 148 16.70 5.82 -4.47
N ALA A 149 16.29 4.58 -4.72
CA ALA A 149 15.99 4.09 -6.05
C ALA A 149 14.87 4.91 -6.74
N ASP A 150 13.81 5.25 -6.01
CA ASP A 150 12.72 6.08 -6.54
C ASP A 150 13.18 7.50 -6.88
N LYS A 151 14.03 8.10 -6.03
CA LYS A 151 14.64 9.41 -6.31
C LYS A 151 15.52 9.38 -7.57
N GLN A 152 16.36 8.35 -7.70
CA GLN A 152 17.22 8.15 -8.87
C GLN A 152 16.37 7.99 -10.15
N LYS A 153 15.35 7.13 -10.10
CA LYS A 153 14.44 6.91 -11.23
C LYS A 153 13.69 8.17 -11.65
N MET A 154 13.27 8.97 -10.67
CA MET A 154 12.59 10.25 -10.93
C MET A 154 13.54 11.29 -11.53
N SER A 155 14.78 11.39 -11.03
CA SER A 155 15.81 12.28 -11.59
C SER A 155 16.14 11.90 -13.04
N PHE A 156 16.35 10.61 -13.31
CA PHE A 156 16.64 10.10 -14.65
C PHE A 156 15.54 10.45 -15.67
N LYS A 157 14.26 10.32 -15.28
CA LYS A 157 13.12 10.68 -16.15
C LYS A 157 12.94 12.18 -16.36
N ASN A 158 13.42 13.02 -15.44
CA ASN A 158 13.30 14.47 -15.53
C ASN A 158 14.42 15.11 -16.36
N ASN A 159 15.53 14.41 -16.60
CA ASN A 159 16.60 14.89 -17.48
C ASN A 159 16.14 14.88 -18.95
N LEU A 160 16.12 16.07 -19.57
CA LEU A 160 15.66 16.32 -20.94
C LEU A 160 16.41 15.49 -22.01
N ASN A 161 17.70 15.19 -21.79
CA ASN A 161 18.51 14.40 -22.74
C ASN A 161 18.05 12.95 -22.90
N ASN A 162 17.28 12.39 -21.96
CA ASN A 162 16.79 11.01 -22.06
C ASN A 162 15.46 10.89 -22.82
N LYS A 163 14.77 11.99 -23.12
CA LYS A 163 13.54 11.99 -23.93
C LYS A 163 13.82 11.93 -25.44
N VAL A 164 15.05 12.23 -25.87
CA VAL A 164 15.43 12.25 -27.29
C VAL A 164 15.67 10.84 -27.85
N TYR A 165 15.99 9.86 -27.00
CA TYR A 165 16.28 8.48 -27.41
C TYR A 165 15.09 7.51 -27.35
N SER A 166 13.87 8.01 -27.07
CA SER A 166 12.67 7.17 -26.92
C SER A 166 11.55 7.47 -27.90
N ASN A 167 11.83 8.18 -29.00
CA ASN A 167 10.91 8.39 -30.12
C ASN A 167 11.24 7.44 -31.26
#